data_AF-A0A1Y5MIU6-F1
#
_entry.id   AF-A0A1Y5MIU6-F1
#
_cell.length_a   1.000
_cell.length_b   1.000
_cell.length_c   1.000
_cell.angle_alpha   90.00
_cell.angle_beta   90.00
_cell.angle_gamma   90.00
#
_symmetry.space_group_name_H-M   'P 1'
#
loop_
_entity.id
_entity.type
_entity.pdbx_description
1 polymer ?
#
loop_
_entity_poly.entity_id
_entity_poly.type
_entity_poly.pdbx_seq_one_letter_code
_entity_poly.pdbx_strand_id
1 'polypeptide(L)'
;MLETLNSACKEILKVKKRVLIALTGLHGSGKSTLGKELRRKGFGDFKPYQIAVIDDGVMSINHPRVKIKSDQRDELRPFFKFIMPF
;
A
#
# COMPACT_ATOMS: atom_id res chain seq x y z
N MET A 1 0.69 6.51 16.65
CA MET A 1 0.33 5.46 15.66
C MET A 1 1.16 5.54 14.40
N LEU A 2 1.09 6.63 13.61
CA LEU A 2 1.86 6.75 12.36
C LEU A 2 3.38 6.78 12.58
N GLU A 3 3.85 7.35 13.69
CA GLU A 3 5.27 7.32 14.06
C GLU A 3 5.77 5.91 14.32
N THR A 4 5.00 5.11 15.09
CA THR A 4 5.29 3.70 15.35
C THR A 4 5.33 2.89 14.05
N LEU A 5 4.37 3.14 13.16
CA LEU A 5 4.33 2.52 11.83
C LEU A 5 5.55 2.92 10.99
N ASN A 6 5.94 4.21 11.01
CA ASN A 6 7.12 4.70 10.28
C ASN A 6 8.40 3.99 10.76
N SER A 7 8.62 3.93 12.07
CA SER A 7 9.79 3.24 12.63
C SER A 7 9.80 1.75 12.29
N ALA A 8 8.66 1.06 12.41
CA ALA A 8 8.55 -0.35 12.05
C ALA A 8 8.86 -0.60 10.56
N CYS A 9 8.32 0.24 9.67
CA CYS A 9 8.60 0.14 8.24
C CYS A 9 10.09 0.36 7.93
N LYS A 10 10.74 1.35 8.56
CA LYS A 10 12.17 1.60 8.35
C LYS A 10 13.03 0.41 8.76
N GLU A 11 12.76 -0.19 9.91
CA GLU A 11 13.52 -1.35 10.37
C GLU A 11 13.34 -2.57 9.45
N ILE A 12 12.11 -2.84 9.02
CA ILE A 12 11.84 -3.97 8.11
C ILE A 12 12.49 -3.75 6.74
N LEU A 13 12.44 -2.51 6.22
CA LEU A 13 13.00 -2.18 4.89
C LEU A 13 14.54 -2.23 4.84
N LYS A 14 15.25 -2.24 5.98
CA LYS A 14 16.69 -2.52 6.00
C LYS A 14 17.03 -3.93 5.53
N VAL A 15 16.09 -4.88 5.69
CA VAL A 15 16.32 -6.32 5.43
C VAL A 15 15.43 -6.84 4.29
N LYS A 16 14.27 -6.23 4.08
CA LYS A 16 13.28 -6.64 3.07
C LYS A 16 13.12 -5.56 2.00
N LYS A 17 12.96 -5.97 0.75
CA LYS A 17 12.75 -5.07 -0.40
C LYS A 17 11.42 -4.28 -0.35
N ARG A 18 10.46 -4.73 0.45
CA ARG A 18 9.10 -4.15 0.55
C ARG A 18 8.38 -4.55 1.83
N VAL A 19 7.41 -3.74 2.23
CA VAL A 19 6.49 -3.99 3.35
C VAL A 19 5.06 -4.04 2.82
N LEU A 20 4.29 -5.03 3.28
CA LEU A 20 2.86 -5.15 3.01
C LEU A 20 2.09 -4.81 4.29
N ILE A 21 1.16 -3.87 4.21
CA ILE A 21 0.36 -3.41 5.34
C ILE A 21 -1.11 -3.71 5.02
N ALA A 22 -1.76 -4.50 5.86
CA ALA A 22 -3.20 -4.73 5.79
C ALA A 22 -3.93 -3.73 6.69
N LEU A 23 -4.82 -2.92 6.10
CA LEU A 23 -5.73 -2.06 6.85
C LEU A 23 -7.02 -2.83 7.12
N THR A 24 -7.30 -3.14 8.38
CA THR A 24 -8.48 -3.91 8.82
C THR A 24 -9.43 -3.05 9.66
N GLY A 25 -10.69 -3.47 9.78
CA GLY A 25 -11.73 -2.72 10.51
C GLY A 25 -13.14 -2.86 9.90
N LEU A 26 -14.15 -2.40 10.62
CA LEU A 26 -15.58 -2.52 10.26
C LEU A 26 -15.95 -1.76 8.97
N HIS A 27 -17.06 -2.15 8.33
CA HIS A 27 -17.61 -1.38 7.20
C HIS A 27 -17.86 0.08 7.61
N GLY A 28 -17.57 1.03 6.72
CA GLY A 28 -17.71 2.47 7.01
C GLY A 28 -16.62 3.08 7.92
N SER A 29 -15.69 2.29 8.47
CA SER A 29 -14.65 2.79 9.38
C SER A 29 -13.54 3.65 8.73
N GLY A 30 -13.66 3.97 7.43
CA GLY A 30 -12.72 4.84 6.73
C GLY A 30 -11.41 4.19 6.26
N LYS A 31 -11.28 2.86 6.21
CA LYS A 31 -10.04 2.17 5.76
C LYS A 31 -9.57 2.62 4.38
N SER A 32 -10.45 2.60 3.39
CA SER A 32 -10.14 3.03 2.02
C SER A 32 -9.81 4.52 1.97
N THR A 33 -10.45 5.34 2.82
CA THR A 33 -10.14 6.76 2.96
C THR A 33 -8.73 6.97 3.51
N LEU A 34 -8.37 6.30 4.61
CA LEU A 34 -7.05 6.37 5.22
C LEU A 34 -5.95 5.92 4.26
N GLY A 35 -6.14 4.77 3.59
CA GLY A 35 -5.17 4.28 2.61
C GLY A 35 -4.93 5.29 1.48
N LYS A 36 -5.99 5.88 0.93
CA LYS A 36 -5.90 6.91 -0.13
C LYS A 36 -5.23 8.19 0.39
N GLU A 37 -5.49 8.58 1.63
CA GLU A 37 -4.85 9.75 2.24
C GLU A 37 -3.35 9.55 2.46
N LEU A 38 -2.94 8.42 3.05
CA LEU A 38 -1.53 8.06 3.25
C LEU A 38 -0.78 8.01 1.91
N ARG A 39 -1.43 7.50 0.87
CA ARG A 39 -0.87 7.53 -0.47
C ARG A 39 -0.71 8.94 -1.03
N ARG A 40 -1.73 9.79 -0.88
CA ARG A 40 -1.73 11.15 -1.43
C ARG A 40 -0.69 12.06 -0.75
N LYS A 41 -0.57 11.94 0.57
CA LYS A 41 0.28 12.82 1.39
C LYS A 41 1.66 12.21 1.69
N GLY A 42 1.81 10.90 1.57
CA GLY A 42 2.91 10.19 2.23
C GLY A 42 2.62 10.00 3.72
N PHE A 43 3.53 9.33 4.40
CA PHE A 43 3.53 9.29 5.87
C PHE A 43 4.96 9.12 6.40
N GLY A 44 5.29 9.84 7.48
CA GLY A 44 6.63 9.82 8.05
C GLY A 44 7.69 10.15 6.99
N ASP A 45 8.64 9.24 6.81
CA ASP A 45 9.74 9.38 5.86
C ASP A 45 9.39 8.88 4.44
N PHE A 46 8.20 8.31 4.24
CA PHE A 46 7.78 7.71 2.98
C PHE A 46 6.96 8.69 2.13
N LYS A 47 7.51 9.03 0.96
CA LYS A 47 6.86 9.95 0.01
C LYS A 47 5.72 9.26 -0.75
N PRO A 48 4.73 10.01 -1.27
CA PRO A 48 3.60 9.47 -2.03
C PRO A 48 3.96 8.43 -3.10
N TYR A 49 5.03 8.67 -3.86
CA TYR A 49 5.46 7.79 -4.95
C TYR A 49 6.04 6.45 -4.49
N GLN A 50 6.37 6.32 -3.21
CA GLN A 50 6.89 5.09 -2.60
C GLN A 50 5.77 4.18 -2.07
N ILE A 51 4.53 4.68 -2.05
CA ILE A 51 3.40 4.01 -1.44
C ILE A 51 2.40 3.60 -2.52
N ALA A 52 2.14 2.29 -2.59
CA ALA A 52 1.06 1.74 -3.40
C ALA A 52 -0.10 1.32 -2.49
N VAL A 53 -1.33 1.54 -2.97
CA VAL A 53 -2.56 1.10 -2.28
C VAL A 53 -3.29 0.13 -3.17
N ILE A 54 -3.76 -0.96 -2.59
CA ILE A 54 -4.60 -1.96 -3.25
C ILE A 54 -5.97 -1.91 -2.54
N ASP A 55 -7.01 -1.58 -3.28
CA ASP A 55 -8.38 -1.39 -2.79
C ASP A 55 -9.34 -1.93 -3.86
N ASP A 56 -10.29 -2.79 -3.50
CA ASP A 56 -11.25 -3.42 -4.41
C ASP A 56 -10.63 -4.01 -5.71
N GLY A 57 -9.49 -4.70 -5.59
CA GLY A 57 -8.77 -5.27 -6.74
C GLY A 57 -8.11 -4.24 -7.66
N VAL A 58 -8.10 -2.96 -7.27
CA VAL A 58 -7.45 -1.88 -8.00
C VAL A 58 -6.18 -1.47 -7.29
N MET A 59 -5.06 -1.52 -8.02
CA MET A 59 -3.82 -0.95 -7.53
C MET A 59 -3.63 0.48 -8.01
N SER A 60 -3.32 1.29 -7.02
CA SER A 60 -3.12 2.71 -7.10
C SER A 60 -1.61 2.98 -7.07
N ILE A 61 -0.99 3.20 -8.24
CA ILE A 61 0.43 3.61 -8.42
C ILE A 61 0.55 4.95 -9.16
N ASN A 62 1.72 5.60 -9.08
CA ASN A 62 1.98 6.84 -9.84
C ASN A 62 2.00 6.51 -11.33
N HIS A 63 0.96 6.98 -12.05
CA HIS A 63 0.73 6.89 -13.49
C HIS A 63 1.12 5.57 -14.21
N PRO A 64 0.17 4.75 -14.72
CA PRO A 64 -1.29 4.80 -14.63
C PRO A 64 -1.86 3.93 -13.48
N ARG A 65 -3.11 4.17 -13.07
CA ARG A 65 -3.84 3.24 -12.17
C ARG A 65 -3.98 1.90 -12.88
N VAL A 66 -3.43 0.84 -12.29
CA VAL A 66 -3.56 -0.50 -12.87
C VAL A 66 -4.75 -1.19 -12.23
N LYS A 67 -5.83 -1.30 -13.00
CA LYS A 67 -6.95 -2.15 -12.65
C LYS A 67 -6.62 -3.57 -13.06
N ILE A 68 -6.44 -4.45 -12.08
CA ILE A 68 -6.28 -5.88 -12.33
C ILE A 68 -7.61 -6.52 -11.91
N LYS A 69 -8.48 -6.76 -12.89
CA LYS A 69 -9.67 -7.59 -12.66
C LYS A 69 -9.21 -9.04 -12.68
N SER A 70 -9.41 -9.75 -11.59
CA SER A 70 -9.26 -11.20 -11.56
C SER A 70 -10.49 -11.78 -10.90
N ASP A 71 -11.06 -12.79 -11.55
CA ASP A 71 -12.18 -13.57 -11.01
C ASP A 71 -11.67 -14.67 -10.04
N GLN A 72 -10.34 -14.77 -9.86
CA GLN A 72 -9.69 -15.63 -8.88
C GLN A 72 -9.26 -14.84 -7.64
N ARG A 73 -9.14 -15.56 -6.52
CA ARG A 73 -8.64 -15.02 -5.25
C ARG A 73 -7.14 -14.72 -5.40
N ASP A 74 -6.80 -13.56 -5.93
CA ASP A 74 -5.42 -13.18 -6.17
C ASP A 74 -4.67 -12.89 -4.86
N GLU A 75 -3.63 -13.68 -4.58
CA GLU A 75 -2.71 -13.53 -3.45
C GLU A 75 -1.75 -12.34 -3.61
N LEU A 76 -2.24 -11.20 -4.08
CA LEU A 76 -1.47 -10.00 -4.41
C LEU A 76 -0.41 -10.19 -5.54
N ARG A 77 -0.25 -11.41 -6.09
CA ARG A 77 0.74 -11.75 -7.12
C ARG A 77 0.74 -10.78 -8.31
N PRO A 78 -0.42 -10.38 -8.87
CA PRO A 78 -0.43 -9.48 -10.01
C PRO A 78 0.06 -8.06 -9.70
N PHE A 79 0.07 -7.67 -8.43
CA PHE A 79 0.49 -6.34 -7.98
C PHE A 79 1.99 -6.25 -7.71
N PHE A 80 2.67 -7.38 -7.45
CA PHE A 80 4.11 -7.38 -7.16
C PHE A 80 5.00 -6.87 -8.30
N LYS A 81 4.53 -6.94 -9.55
CA LYS A 81 5.24 -6.38 -10.72
C LYS A 81 5.25 -4.85 -10.76
N PHE A 82 4.33 -4.21 -10.04
CA PHE A 82 4.20 -2.75 -9.97
C PHE A 82 4.76 -2.16 -8.68
N ILE A 83 4.99 -3.00 -7.66
CA ILE A 83 5.70 -2.60 -6.45
C ILE A 83 7.20 -2.74 -6.76
N MET A 84 7.82 -1.64 -7.18
CA MET A 84 9.28 -1.61 -7.43
C MET A 84 10.01 -2.14 -6.19
N PRO A 85 11.01 -3.03 -6.35
CA PRO A 85 11.90 -3.37 -5.26
C PRO A 85 12.72 -2.13 -4.91
N PHE A 86 12.69 -1.72 -3.64
CA PHE A 86 13.68 -0.79 -3.10
C PHE A 86 14.99 -1.53 -2.83
#